data_AF-A0A2T2RWN9-F1
#
_entry.id   AF-A0A2T2RWN9-F1
#
_cell.length_a   1.000
_cell.length_b   1.000
_cell.length_c   1.000
_cell.angle_alpha   90.00
_cell.angle_beta   90.00
_cell.angle_gamma   90.00
#
_symmetry.space_group_name_H-M   'P 1'
#
loop_
_entity.id
_entity.type
_entity.pdbx_description
1 polymer ?
#
loop_
_entity_poly.entity_id
_entity_poly.type
_entity_poly.pdbx_seq_one_letter_code
_entity_poly.pdbx_strand_id
1 'polypeptide(L)'
;MQITQCLHAAVLVSELEIAEQFYSNILGLPKVERPLKYRGAWYQVGEFQVHLIEHPNFRVKPPNYEKLGRNPHIALGVANVE
;
A
#
# COMPACT_ATOMS: atom_id res chain seq x y z
N MET A 1 -11.46 -18.68 -17.31
CA MET A 1 -10.40 -18.75 -16.28
C MET A 1 -11.03 -18.39 -14.95
N GLN A 2 -10.92 -19.24 -13.93
CA GLN A 2 -11.46 -18.96 -12.60
C GLN A 2 -10.41 -18.21 -11.77
N ILE A 3 -10.75 -16.99 -11.31
CA ILE A 3 -9.91 -16.22 -10.39
C ILE A 3 -10.26 -16.66 -8.96
N THR A 4 -9.25 -17.00 -8.15
CA THR A 4 -9.45 -17.56 -6.81
C THR A 4 -9.13 -16.61 -5.67
N GLN A 5 -8.23 -15.62 -5.90
CA GLN A 5 -7.76 -14.72 -4.85
C GLN A 5 -7.13 -13.44 -5.40
N CYS A 6 -7.13 -12.39 -4.59
CA CYS A 6 -6.32 -11.19 -4.81
C CYS A 6 -5.04 -11.32 -3.99
N LEU A 7 -3.88 -11.32 -4.65
CA LEU A 7 -2.59 -11.56 -3.99
C LEU A 7 -2.00 -10.28 -3.39
N HIS A 8 -2.10 -9.16 -4.11
CA HIS A 8 -1.51 -7.91 -3.68
C HIS A 8 -2.11 -6.70 -4.41
N ALA A 9 -1.89 -5.52 -3.83
CA ALA A 9 -2.01 -4.25 -4.52
C ALA A 9 -0.68 -3.50 -4.48
N ALA A 10 -0.32 -2.91 -5.63
CA ALA A 10 0.83 -2.03 -5.74
C ALA A 10 0.42 -0.57 -5.50
N VAL A 11 1.20 0.14 -4.70
CA VAL A 11 1.04 1.55 -4.38
C VAL A 11 2.33 2.27 -4.77
N LEU A 12 2.22 3.24 -5.67
CA LEU A 12 3.35 4.11 -5.99
C LEU A 12 3.56 5.13 -4.88
N VAL A 13 4.81 5.30 -4.47
CA VAL A 13 5.22 6.27 -3.46
C VAL A 13 6.35 7.13 -4.02
N SER A 14 6.37 8.42 -3.70
CA SER A 14 7.41 9.33 -4.19
C SER A 14 8.73 9.18 -3.44
N GLU A 15 8.67 8.78 -2.16
CA GLU A 15 9.83 8.60 -1.28
C GLU A 15 9.56 7.39 -0.39
N LEU A 16 10.38 6.35 -0.53
CA LEU A 16 10.14 5.08 0.15
C LEU A 16 10.25 5.25 1.66
N GLU A 17 11.27 5.96 2.14
CA GLU A 17 11.55 6.15 3.56
C GLU A 17 10.36 6.76 4.30
N ILE A 18 9.74 7.80 3.75
CA ILE A 18 8.53 8.43 4.31
C ILE A 18 7.35 7.44 4.30
N ALA A 19 7.17 6.71 3.21
CA ALA A 19 6.10 5.73 3.12
C ALA A 19 6.28 4.60 4.15
N GLU A 20 7.51 4.12 4.36
CA GLU A 20 7.79 3.10 5.37
C GLU A 20 7.50 3.59 6.79
N GLN A 21 7.72 4.88 7.10
CA GLN A 21 7.27 5.43 8.39
C GLN A 21 5.75 5.28 8.57
N PHE A 22 4.96 5.52 7.52
CA PHE A 22 3.51 5.36 7.58
C PHE A 22 3.10 3.88 7.67
N TYR A 23 3.57 3.03 6.75
CA TYR A 23 3.13 1.63 6.68
C TYR A 23 3.69 0.76 7.82
N SER A 24 4.94 0.98 8.26
CA SER A 24 5.51 0.24 9.39
C SER A 24 5.13 0.78 10.75
N ASN A 25 5.13 2.10 10.95
CA ASN A 25 5.06 2.65 12.30
C ASN A 25 3.66 3.16 12.64
N ILE A 26 2.96 3.79 11.68
CA ILE A 26 1.60 4.28 11.91
C ILE A 26 0.59 3.15 11.74
N LEU A 27 0.64 2.41 10.63
CA LEU A 27 -0.25 1.27 10.39
C LEU A 27 0.21 -0.02 11.07
N GLY A 28 1.49 -0.12 11.48
CA GLY A 28 1.99 -1.31 12.16
C GLY A 28 2.07 -2.55 11.26
N LEU A 29 2.07 -2.40 9.93
CA LEU A 29 2.03 -3.54 9.04
C LEU A 29 3.36 -4.32 9.10
N PRO A 30 3.33 -5.65 9.21
CA PRO A 30 4.53 -6.46 9.20
C PRO A 30 5.19 -6.45 7.82
N LYS A 31 6.47 -6.06 7.76
CA LYS A 31 7.30 -6.16 6.55
C LYS A 31 7.56 -7.62 6.20
N VAL A 32 7.69 -7.91 4.91
CA VAL A 32 8.11 -9.23 4.39
C VAL A 32 9.32 -9.07 3.49
N GLU A 33 10.32 -9.90 3.71
CA GLU A 33 11.49 -9.95 2.84
C GLU A 33 11.14 -10.72 1.55
N ARG A 34 11.12 -9.98 0.43
CA ARG A 34 10.92 -10.54 -0.91
C ARG A 34 11.89 -9.86 -1.87
N PRO A 35 12.51 -10.59 -2.81
CA PRO A 35 13.42 -10.00 -3.78
C PRO A 35 12.73 -8.90 -4.59
N LEU A 36 13.37 -7.73 -4.64
CA LEU A 36 12.94 -6.58 -5.43
C LEU A 36 14.01 -6.23 -6.47
N LYS A 37 13.57 -5.78 -7.64
CA LYS A 37 14.46 -5.28 -8.71
C LYS A 37 14.56 -3.74 -8.74
N TYR A 38 13.88 -3.09 -7.80
CA TYR A 38 13.73 -1.64 -7.69
C TYR A 38 13.49 -1.28 -6.23
N ARG A 39 13.61 0.02 -5.89
CA ARG A 39 13.35 0.52 -4.54
C ARG A 39 11.87 0.36 -4.21
N GLY A 40 11.59 -0.31 -3.09
CA GLY A 40 10.23 -0.66 -2.68
C GLY A 40 10.24 -1.47 -1.39
N ALA A 41 9.04 -1.84 -0.95
CA ALA A 41 8.83 -2.66 0.25
C ALA A 41 7.58 -3.52 0.11
N TRP A 42 7.57 -4.66 0.80
CA TRP A 42 6.41 -5.55 0.90
C TRP A 42 5.90 -5.61 2.33
N TYR A 43 4.59 -5.56 2.49
CA TYR A 43 3.89 -5.69 3.77
C TYR A 43 2.84 -6.78 3.70
N GLN A 44 2.67 -7.56 4.78
CA GLN A 44 1.67 -8.63 4.86
C GLN A 44 0.40 -8.18 5.58
N VAL A 45 -0.76 -8.57 5.05
CA VAL A 45 -2.08 -8.40 5.68
C VAL A 45 -2.90 -9.69 5.47
N GLY A 46 -2.89 -10.60 6.44
CA GLY A 46 -3.51 -11.93 6.26
C GLY A 46 -2.87 -12.66 5.06
N GLU A 47 -3.67 -13.04 4.07
CA GLU A 47 -3.20 -13.65 2.80
C GLU A 47 -2.90 -12.62 1.69
N PHE A 48 -3.13 -11.33 1.95
CA PHE A 48 -2.93 -10.24 1.00
C PHE A 48 -1.65 -9.47 1.29
N GLN A 49 -1.07 -8.83 0.28
CA GLN A 49 0.13 -8.00 0.44
C GLN A 49 -0.02 -6.58 -0.12
N VAL A 50 0.61 -5.63 0.54
CA VAL A 50 0.79 -4.26 0.03
C VAL A 50 2.21 -4.13 -0.50
N HIS A 51 2.35 -3.70 -1.75
CA HIS A 51 3.62 -3.52 -2.43
C HIS A 51 3.88 -2.03 -2.67
N LEU A 52 4.82 -1.46 -1.93
CA LEU A 52 5.28 -0.10 -2.19
C LEU A 52 6.32 -0.14 -3.30
N ILE A 53 6.14 0.72 -4.30
CA ILE A 53 7.08 0.91 -5.40
C ILE A 53 7.47 2.38 -5.41
N GLU A 54 8.75 2.66 -5.20
CA GLU A 54 9.25 4.03 -5.28
C GLU A 54 9.27 4.51 -6.73
N HIS A 55 8.63 5.64 -6.98
CA HIS A 55 8.76 6.39 -8.21
C HIS A 55 8.94 7.89 -7.86
N PRO A 56 10.17 8.43 -7.89
CA PRO A 56 10.46 9.80 -7.42
C PRO A 56 9.68 10.91 -8.15
N ASN A 57 9.29 10.66 -9.40
CA ASN A 57 8.50 11.60 -10.20
C ASN A 57 6.99 11.35 -10.09
N PHE A 58 6.55 10.37 -9.31
CA PHE A 58 5.14 10.18 -9.02
C PHE A 58 4.61 11.41 -8.29
N ARG A 59 3.45 11.88 -8.75
CA ARG A 59 2.70 12.96 -8.13
C ARG A 59 1.29 12.43 -7.90
N VAL A 60 0.87 12.43 -6.64
CA VAL A 60 -0.52 12.13 -6.28
C VAL A 60 -1.40 13.15 -7.00
N LYS A 61 -2.33 12.67 -7.83
CA LYS A 61 -3.33 13.56 -8.42
C LYS A 61 -4.13 14.19 -7.29
N PRO A 62 -4.48 15.49 -7.35
CA PRO A 62 -5.33 16.12 -6.35
C PRO A 62 -6.56 15.23 -6.11
N PRO A 63 -6.77 14.75 -4.88
CA PRO A 63 -7.88 13.87 -4.61
C PRO A 63 -9.20 14.62 -4.76
N ASN A 64 -10.27 13.91 -5.11
CA ASN A 64 -11.61 14.46 -4.98
C ASN A 64 -11.93 14.53 -3.47
N TYR A 65 -11.82 15.73 -2.90
CA TYR A 65 -12.05 15.98 -1.47
C TYR A 65 -13.52 15.83 -1.06
N GLU A 66 -14.47 16.06 -1.98
CA GLU A 66 -15.90 15.85 -1.69
C GLU A 66 -16.26 14.37 -1.58
N LYS A 67 -15.46 13.49 -2.22
CA LYS A 67 -15.73 12.04 -2.31
C LYS A 67 -14.45 11.23 -2.19
N LEU A 68 -13.84 11.26 -1.00
CA LEU A 68 -12.56 10.60 -0.72
C LEU A 68 -12.56 9.10 -1.09
N GLY A 69 -13.66 8.39 -0.86
CA GLY A 69 -13.82 6.97 -1.20
C GLY A 69 -13.84 6.66 -2.71
N ARG A 70 -13.79 7.67 -3.59
CA ARG A 70 -13.68 7.48 -5.06
C ARG A 70 -12.25 7.62 -5.57
N ASN A 71 -11.33 8.08 -4.75
CA ASN A 71 -9.90 8.09 -5.12
C ASN A 71 -9.37 6.65 -5.12
N PRO A 72 -8.31 6.33 -5.89
CA PRO A 72 -7.68 5.02 -5.82
C PRO A 72 -7.28 4.68 -4.38
N HIS A 73 -7.77 3.57 -3.86
CA HIS A 73 -7.54 3.17 -2.48
C HIS A 73 -7.52 1.65 -2.34
N ILE A 74 -7.01 1.22 -1.20
CA ILE A 74 -7.23 -0.12 -0.64
C ILE A 74 -7.96 0.06 0.68
N ALA A 75 -8.84 -0.86 1.01
CA ALA A 75 -9.53 -0.88 2.31
C ALA A 75 -8.99 -2.06 3.13
N LEU A 76 -8.55 -1.77 4.35
CA LEU A 76 -8.07 -2.76 5.30
C LEU A 76 -9.11 -2.91 6.40
N GLY A 77 -9.52 -4.15 6.68
CA GLY A 77 -10.35 -4.44 7.85
C GLY A 77 -9.52 -4.33 9.12
N VAL A 78 -10.08 -3.73 10.17
CA VAL A 78 -9.46 -3.60 11.50
C VAL A 78 -10.39 -4.18 12.56
N ALA A 79 -9.83 -4.59 13.69
CA ALA A 79 -10.60 -5.17 14.79
C ALA A 79 -11.56 -4.17 15.44
N ASN A 80 -11.19 -2.88 15.45
CA ASN A 80 -12.02 -1.79 15.95
C ASN A 80 -11.74 -0.50 15.14
N VAL A 81 -12.80 0.22 14.76
CA VAL A 81 -12.75 1.51 14.03
C VAL A 81 -13.13 2.71 14.90
N GLU A 82 -13.61 2.46 16.12
CA GLU A 82 -14.00 3.46 17.12
C GLU A 82 -12.81 3.96 17.94
#